data_AF-A0A2M8CNF3-F1
#
_entry.id   AF-A0A2M8CNF3-F1
#
_cell.length_a   1.000
_cell.length_b   1.000
_cell.length_c   1.000
_cell.angle_alpha   90.00
_cell.angle_beta   90.00
_cell.angle_gamma   90.00
#
_symmetry.space_group_name_H-M   'P 1'
#
loop_
_entity.id
_entity.type
_entity.pdbx_description
1 polymer ?
#
loop_
_entity_poly.entity_id
_entity_poly.type
_entity_poly.pdbx_seq_one_letter_code
_entity_poly.pdbx_strand_id
1 'polypeptide(L)'
;MKPTSWKLFCKAACPPWPTCRHSISPQRDQFCQLIARPAAGRCAPMKSNGSAQTAPNVPSAPARCKPKISVMHPADQLTVKDFLNVLQAQDTPLHSEKTPAPGQTLRPAAVLVPLFRYADAWHILYTRRADRVETHKGQVAFPGGASETGESPEQTALREAQEEIGLRPADVNTLGRLPQIITISDFLVTPIVGIIPWPYAFRVYTPEVARVFSLPLAWLAERGNFMELTRVETGRRVIAYLPQDGELLWGATAHMTMEFLKRLRLLYPSVK
;
A
#
# COMPACT_ATOMS: atom_id res chain seq x y z
N MET A 1 21.87 -24.90 7.06
CA MET A 1 21.33 -23.62 6.56
C MET A 1 20.54 -22.98 7.68
N LYS A 2 20.97 -21.81 8.19
CA LYS A 2 20.37 -21.15 9.37
C LYS A 2 19.19 -20.26 8.93
N PRO A 3 18.15 -20.08 9.78
CA PRO A 3 16.97 -19.29 9.44
C PRO A 3 17.29 -17.79 9.31
N THR A 4 16.65 -17.17 8.33
CA THR A 4 16.70 -15.74 7.99
C THR A 4 16.08 -14.90 9.11
N SER A 5 16.89 -14.11 9.81
CA SER A 5 16.42 -13.16 10.83
C SER A 5 16.15 -11.79 10.21
N TRP A 6 15.23 -11.02 10.79
CA TRP A 6 14.96 -9.61 10.43
C TRP A 6 15.44 -8.72 11.59
N LYS A 7 16.01 -7.54 11.31
CA LYS A 7 16.33 -6.54 12.35
C LYS A 7 15.40 -5.35 12.19
N LEU A 8 14.55 -5.09 13.20
CA LEU A 8 13.83 -3.84 13.33
C LEU A 8 14.82 -2.75 13.79
N PHE A 9 14.90 -1.64 13.06
CA PHE A 9 15.53 -0.41 13.55
C PHE A 9 14.45 0.65 13.78
N CYS A 10 13.95 0.74 15.02
CA CYS A 10 13.20 1.90 15.48
C CYS A 10 14.21 3.02 15.82
N LYS A 11 14.43 3.98 14.92
CA LYS A 11 15.06 5.26 15.30
C LYS A 11 13.98 6.21 15.83
N ALA A 12 13.67 6.04 17.11
CA ALA A 12 13.18 7.12 17.97
C ALA A 12 13.82 6.88 19.34
N ALA A 13 14.77 7.74 19.70
CA ALA A 13 15.37 7.73 21.03
C ALA A 13 14.31 8.12 22.06
N CYS A 14 14.12 7.30 23.10
CA CYS A 14 13.49 7.72 24.34
C CYS A 14 14.55 7.65 25.46
N PRO A 15 14.70 8.70 26.30
CA PRO A 15 15.49 8.63 27.52
C PRO A 15 14.85 7.65 28.53
N PRO A 16 15.60 7.16 29.53
CA PRO A 16 15.07 6.19 30.49
C PRO A 16 14.06 6.86 31.44
N TRP A 17 13.29 6.06 32.17
CA TRP A 17 12.34 6.33 33.29
C TRP A 17 10.88 5.87 32.99
N PRO A 18 10.09 5.50 34.01
CA PRO A 18 10.12 4.20 34.66
C PRO A 18 8.81 3.41 34.43
N THR A 19 8.92 2.08 34.44
CA THR A 19 7.82 1.11 34.66
C THR A 19 6.43 1.47 34.11
N CYS A 20 6.21 1.22 32.83
CA CYS A 20 4.87 0.88 32.35
C CYS A 20 4.97 -0.23 31.30
N ARG A 21 4.40 -1.39 31.68
CA ARG A 21 4.33 -2.64 30.95
C ARG A 21 3.42 -2.46 29.73
N HIS A 22 3.98 -2.08 28.58
CA HIS A 22 3.29 -2.21 27.28
C HIS A 22 4.14 -3.07 26.35
N SER A 23 3.65 -4.31 26.18
CA SER A 23 4.05 -5.29 25.19
C SER A 23 3.98 -4.73 23.78
N ILE A 24 4.95 -5.09 22.94
CA ILE A 24 4.80 -5.07 21.47
C ILE A 24 3.46 -5.74 21.14
N SER A 25 2.62 -5.11 20.31
CA SER A 25 1.28 -5.65 20.03
C SER A 25 1.41 -6.99 19.28
N PRO A 26 0.62 -8.02 19.63
CA PRO A 26 0.65 -9.33 18.95
C PRO A 26 0.45 -9.24 17.42
N GLN A 27 -0.26 -8.21 16.96
CA GLN A 27 -0.47 -7.91 15.55
C GLN A 27 0.84 -7.54 14.82
N ARG A 28 1.77 -6.84 15.47
CA ARG A 28 3.07 -6.46 14.88
C ARG A 28 4.04 -7.64 14.77
N ASP A 29 3.97 -8.60 15.68
CA ASP A 29 4.80 -9.81 15.63
C ASP A 29 4.30 -10.80 14.56
N GLN A 30 2.98 -11.02 14.47
CA GLN A 30 2.38 -11.81 13.39
C GLN A 30 2.65 -11.19 12.00
N PHE A 31 2.68 -9.86 11.92
CA PHE A 31 2.99 -9.12 10.70
C PHE A 31 4.42 -9.37 10.19
N CYS A 32 5.41 -9.33 11.08
CA CYS A 32 6.80 -9.64 10.71
C CYS A 32 6.90 -11.07 10.13
N GLN A 33 6.12 -12.02 10.65
CA GLN A 33 6.06 -13.39 10.13
C GLN A 33 5.39 -13.50 8.76
N LEU A 34 4.37 -12.68 8.47
CA LEU A 34 3.70 -12.63 7.16
C LEU A 34 4.65 -12.16 6.04
N ILE A 35 5.47 -11.15 6.31
CA ILE A 35 6.46 -10.63 5.34
C ILE A 35 7.70 -11.55 5.25
N ALA A 36 8.01 -12.30 6.31
CA ALA A 36 9.17 -13.21 6.37
C ALA A 36 8.97 -14.57 5.70
N ARG A 37 7.74 -14.96 5.33
CA ARG A 37 7.45 -16.27 4.75
C ARG A 37 7.90 -16.35 3.28
N PRO A 38 8.80 -17.28 2.90
CA PRO A 38 8.98 -17.61 1.50
C PRO A 38 7.69 -18.20 0.95
N ALA A 39 7.35 -17.88 -0.31
CA ALA A 39 6.17 -18.38 -1.00
C ALA A 39 6.23 -19.91 -1.17
N ALA A 40 5.80 -20.66 -0.16
CA ALA A 40 5.70 -22.10 -0.21
C ALA A 40 4.53 -22.61 0.66
N GLY A 41 3.58 -23.29 0.01
CA GLY A 41 2.92 -24.49 0.53
C GLY A 41 1.84 -24.35 1.63
N ARG A 42 0.58 -24.45 1.19
CA ARG A 42 -0.63 -25.05 1.82
C ARG A 42 -0.61 -25.38 3.32
N CYS A 43 -1.59 -24.85 4.06
CA CYS A 43 -2.08 -25.46 5.30
C CYS A 43 -3.10 -26.58 5.00
N ALA A 44 -2.95 -27.74 5.62
CA ALA A 44 -3.96 -28.79 5.69
C ALA A 44 -4.81 -28.62 6.97
N PRO A 45 -6.07 -29.12 7.02
CA PRO A 45 -6.97 -28.87 8.14
C PRO A 45 -6.60 -29.74 9.36
N MET A 46 -6.63 -29.12 10.53
CA MET A 46 -6.48 -29.77 11.82
C MET A 46 -7.83 -30.35 12.25
N LYS A 47 -7.88 -31.67 12.50
CA LYS A 47 -9.07 -32.38 12.98
C LYS A 47 -9.42 -31.90 14.39
N SER A 48 -10.69 -31.55 14.63
CA SER A 48 -11.24 -31.30 15.97
C SER A 48 -11.84 -32.59 16.53
N ASN A 49 -11.31 -33.05 17.67
CA ASN A 49 -12.02 -33.95 18.58
C ASN A 49 -12.65 -33.08 19.67
N GLY A 50 -13.93 -33.33 19.96
CA GLY A 50 -14.76 -32.46 20.78
C GLY A 50 -14.64 -32.66 22.29
N SER A 51 -15.28 -31.73 23.00
CA SER A 51 -16.09 -32.00 24.20
C SER A 51 -16.78 -30.70 24.63
N ALA A 52 -18.08 -30.78 24.88
CA ALA A 52 -18.92 -29.69 25.35
C ALA A 52 -18.49 -29.22 26.75
N GLN A 53 -18.34 -27.90 26.93
CA GLN A 53 -18.38 -27.26 28.24
C GLN A 53 -19.10 -25.91 28.16
N THR A 54 -20.00 -25.75 29.13
CA THR A 54 -20.94 -24.69 29.51
C THR A 54 -20.52 -23.23 29.29
N ALA A 55 -21.47 -22.41 28.84
CA ALA A 55 -21.36 -20.97 28.65
C ALA A 55 -21.26 -20.17 29.97
N PRO A 56 -20.36 -19.17 30.08
CA PRO A 56 -20.41 -18.19 31.15
C PRO A 56 -21.17 -16.92 30.74
N ASN A 57 -21.80 -16.31 31.76
CA ASN A 57 -22.61 -15.09 31.77
C ASN A 57 -22.16 -13.96 30.82
N VAL A 58 -23.12 -13.40 30.08
CA VAL A 58 -22.99 -12.18 29.27
C VAL A 58 -23.05 -10.94 30.18
N PRO A 59 -22.04 -10.06 30.21
CA PRO A 59 -22.15 -8.77 30.87
C PRO A 59 -23.04 -7.82 30.07
N SER A 60 -23.85 -7.04 30.80
CA SER A 60 -24.74 -5.98 30.31
C SER A 60 -24.04 -4.97 29.38
N ALA A 61 -24.85 -4.43 28.45
CA ALA A 61 -24.49 -3.53 27.36
C ALA A 61 -23.43 -2.46 27.66
N PRO A 62 -22.50 -2.16 26.73
CA PRO A 62 -21.55 -1.08 26.91
C PRO A 62 -22.25 0.28 26.89
N ALA A 63 -21.80 1.16 27.78
CA ALA A 63 -22.23 2.54 27.90
C ALA A 63 -22.22 3.26 26.53
N ARG A 64 -23.26 4.06 26.28
CA ARG A 64 -23.35 4.98 25.12
C ARG A 64 -22.06 5.78 24.98
N CYS A 65 -21.27 5.47 23.95
CA CYS A 65 -20.18 6.33 23.50
C CYS A 65 -20.77 7.69 23.13
N LYS A 66 -20.36 8.75 23.85
CA LYS A 66 -20.62 10.12 23.43
C LYS A 66 -20.00 10.32 22.04
N PRO A 67 -20.66 11.05 21.12
CA PRO A 67 -20.11 11.27 19.79
C PRO A 67 -18.78 12.02 19.95
N LYS A 68 -17.69 11.39 19.50
CA LYS A 68 -16.41 12.09 19.31
C LYS A 68 -16.66 13.13 18.22
N ILE A 69 -16.47 14.41 18.52
CA ILE A 69 -16.34 15.44 17.50
C ILE A 69 -15.17 15.00 16.61
N SER A 70 -15.46 14.48 15.41
CA SER A 70 -14.44 14.03 14.48
C SER A 70 -13.79 15.28 13.89
N VAL A 71 -12.64 15.67 14.41
CA VAL A 71 -11.78 16.64 13.74
C VAL A 71 -11.42 16.03 12.38
N MET A 72 -11.83 16.67 11.28
CA MET A 72 -11.49 16.21 9.92
C MET A 72 -9.98 16.13 9.76
N HIS A 73 -9.48 15.02 9.23
CA HIS A 73 -8.04 14.83 9.03
C HIS A 73 -7.54 15.80 7.95
N PRO A 74 -6.31 16.35 8.03
CA PRO A 74 -5.77 17.25 7.00
C PRO A 74 -5.83 16.65 5.59
N ALA A 75 -5.67 15.33 5.47
CA ALA A 75 -5.81 14.61 4.21
C ALA A 75 -7.19 14.78 3.57
N ASP A 76 -8.27 14.88 4.36
CA ASP A 76 -9.64 15.01 3.86
C ASP A 76 -9.93 16.43 3.34
N GLN A 77 -9.12 17.40 3.76
CA GLN A 77 -9.26 18.81 3.35
C GLN A 77 -8.51 19.12 2.05
N LEU A 78 -7.74 18.17 1.51
CA LEU A 78 -7.02 18.36 0.26
C LEU A 78 -7.97 18.64 -0.90
N THR A 79 -7.50 19.49 -1.81
CA THR A 79 -8.18 19.88 -3.04
C THR A 79 -7.42 19.34 -4.25
N VAL A 80 -8.07 19.35 -5.42
CA VAL A 80 -7.41 19.00 -6.69
C VAL A 80 -6.18 19.87 -6.95
N LYS A 81 -6.24 21.15 -6.54
CA LYS A 81 -5.12 22.08 -6.67
C LYS A 81 -3.91 21.64 -5.84
N ASP A 82 -4.13 21.09 -4.65
CA ASP A 82 -3.04 20.59 -3.80
C ASP A 82 -2.32 19.42 -4.47
N PHE A 83 -3.06 18.51 -5.10
CA PHE A 83 -2.46 17.41 -5.88
C PHE A 83 -1.64 17.93 -7.07
N LEU A 84 -2.18 18.87 -7.84
CA LEU A 84 -1.48 19.45 -8.99
C LEU A 84 -0.16 20.12 -8.56
N ASN A 85 -0.18 20.89 -7.47
CA ASN A 85 1.01 21.59 -6.96
C ASN A 85 2.16 20.62 -6.63
N VAL A 86 1.85 19.46 -6.04
CA VAL A 86 2.88 18.51 -5.60
C VAL A 86 3.38 17.59 -6.72
N LEU A 87 2.62 17.48 -7.82
CA LEU A 87 2.99 16.68 -8.99
C LEU A 87 3.74 17.48 -10.05
N GLN A 88 3.65 18.82 -10.02
CA GLN A 88 4.43 19.71 -10.89
C GLN A 88 5.87 19.93 -10.42
N ALA A 89 6.22 19.54 -9.18
CA ALA A 89 7.60 19.61 -8.68
C ALA A 89 8.45 18.48 -9.28
N GLN A 90 9.24 18.82 -10.31
CA GLN A 90 9.96 17.87 -11.18
C GLN A 90 11.32 17.38 -10.66
N ASP A 91 11.81 17.90 -9.53
CA ASP A 91 13.16 17.56 -9.04
C ASP A 91 13.11 16.54 -7.91
N THR A 92 12.95 15.26 -8.22
CA THR A 92 13.13 14.21 -7.20
C THR A 92 13.95 13.04 -7.74
N PRO A 93 14.92 12.53 -6.97
CA PRO A 93 15.72 11.39 -7.38
C PRO A 93 14.86 10.14 -7.63
N LEU A 94 15.27 9.35 -8.61
CA LEU A 94 14.75 8.01 -8.87
C LEU A 94 14.84 7.15 -7.59
N HIS A 95 13.74 6.49 -7.21
CA HIS A 95 13.81 5.49 -6.15
C HIS A 95 14.15 4.12 -6.75
N SER A 96 15.00 3.34 -6.07
CA SER A 96 15.48 2.05 -6.59
C SER A 96 15.36 0.98 -5.53
N GLU A 97 14.46 0.00 -5.70
CA GLU A 97 14.42 -1.20 -4.87
C GLU A 97 15.64 -2.11 -5.10
N LYS A 98 16.38 -1.89 -6.20
CA LYS A 98 17.60 -2.60 -6.58
C LYS A 98 18.56 -1.66 -7.29
N THR A 99 19.86 -1.76 -7.04
CA THR A 99 20.88 -1.12 -7.89
C THR A 99 20.98 -1.91 -9.19
N PRO A 100 20.73 -1.31 -10.36
CA PRO A 100 20.91 -2.00 -11.64
C PRO A 100 22.36 -2.39 -11.83
N ALA A 101 22.61 -3.56 -12.44
CA ALA A 101 23.95 -3.90 -12.87
C ALA A 101 24.38 -2.96 -14.02
N PRO A 102 25.69 -2.67 -14.18
CA PRO A 102 26.18 -1.90 -15.32
C PRO A 102 25.72 -2.51 -16.65
N GLY A 103 25.12 -1.71 -17.54
CA GLY A 103 24.60 -2.17 -18.83
C GLY A 103 23.26 -2.93 -18.76
N GLN A 104 22.65 -3.06 -17.59
CA GLN A 104 21.36 -3.72 -17.45
C GLN A 104 20.25 -2.89 -18.09
N THR A 105 19.50 -3.50 -19.02
CA THR A 105 18.31 -2.88 -19.61
C THR A 105 17.12 -3.04 -18.67
N LEU A 106 16.47 -1.93 -18.31
CA LEU A 106 15.26 -1.94 -17.50
C LEU A 106 14.03 -2.01 -18.40
N ARG A 107 13.01 -2.78 -18.00
CA ARG A 107 11.76 -2.88 -18.74
C ARG A 107 10.85 -1.70 -18.35
N PRO A 108 10.43 -0.84 -19.30
CA PRO A 108 9.50 0.24 -18.98
C PRO A 108 8.14 -0.32 -18.55
N ALA A 109 7.55 0.29 -17.54
CA ALA A 109 6.22 0.00 -17.04
C ALA A 109 5.56 1.25 -16.50
N ALA A 110 4.23 1.25 -16.41
CA ALA A 110 3.49 2.33 -15.78
C ALA A 110 2.31 1.79 -14.97
N VAL A 111 1.97 2.52 -13.91
CA VAL A 111 0.85 2.20 -13.02
C VAL A 111 -0.01 3.43 -12.79
N LEU A 112 -1.31 3.25 -12.62
CA LEU A 112 -2.25 4.30 -12.23
C LEU A 112 -2.42 4.32 -10.72
N VAL A 113 -2.18 5.48 -10.09
CA VAL A 113 -2.53 5.81 -8.71
C VAL A 113 -3.89 6.50 -8.72
N PRO A 114 -5.00 5.77 -8.53
CA PRO A 114 -6.33 6.29 -8.78
C PRO A 114 -6.90 6.92 -7.51
N LEU A 115 -7.18 8.22 -7.56
CA LEU A 115 -7.76 8.99 -6.48
C LEU A 115 -9.25 9.18 -6.69
N PHE A 116 -10.03 9.03 -5.63
CA PHE A 116 -11.43 9.39 -5.65
C PHE A 116 -11.89 9.90 -4.29
N ARG A 117 -13.06 10.53 -4.26
CA ARG A 117 -13.66 11.06 -3.05
C ARG A 117 -14.86 10.22 -2.65
N TYR A 118 -14.89 9.78 -1.40
CA TYR A 118 -15.99 9.00 -0.83
C TYR A 118 -16.22 9.42 0.62
N ALA A 119 -17.47 9.72 0.97
CA ALA A 119 -17.84 10.19 2.31
C ALA A 119 -16.92 11.31 2.84
N ASP A 120 -16.69 12.32 2.01
CA ASP A 120 -15.81 13.48 2.25
C ASP A 120 -14.31 13.19 2.44
N ALA A 121 -13.88 11.93 2.37
CA ALA A 121 -12.48 11.52 2.45
C ALA A 121 -11.89 11.23 1.07
N TRP A 122 -10.58 11.47 0.93
CA TRP A 122 -9.82 11.00 -0.24
C TRP A 122 -9.41 9.55 -0.06
N HIS A 123 -9.52 8.77 -1.12
CA HIS A 123 -9.14 7.36 -1.16
C HIS A 123 -8.17 7.12 -2.31
N ILE A 124 -7.28 6.13 -2.11
CA ILE A 124 -6.48 5.55 -3.18
C ILE A 124 -7.02 4.15 -3.46
N LEU A 125 -7.27 3.85 -4.74
CA LEU A 125 -7.70 2.54 -5.20
C LEU A 125 -6.51 1.61 -5.47
N TYR A 126 -6.67 0.34 -5.11
CA TYR A 126 -5.70 -0.72 -5.31
C TYR A 126 -6.36 -1.97 -5.88
N THR A 127 -5.56 -2.82 -6.51
CA THR A 127 -5.92 -4.17 -6.92
C THR A 127 -5.18 -5.19 -6.05
N ARG A 128 -5.85 -6.31 -5.77
CA ARG A 128 -5.20 -7.50 -5.22
C ARG A 128 -5.04 -8.51 -6.33
N ARG A 129 -3.81 -8.96 -6.58
CA ARG A 129 -3.55 -10.04 -7.55
C ARG A 129 -4.13 -11.37 -7.05
N ALA A 130 -4.73 -12.14 -7.96
CA ALA A 130 -5.32 -13.43 -7.64
C ALA A 130 -4.27 -14.45 -7.19
N ASP A 131 -4.65 -15.41 -6.35
CA ASP A 131 -3.72 -16.41 -5.81
C ASP A 131 -3.22 -17.41 -6.88
N ARG A 132 -3.78 -17.36 -8.10
CA ARG A 132 -3.50 -18.27 -9.20
C ARG A 132 -2.43 -17.77 -10.19
N VAL A 133 -1.99 -16.52 -10.13
CA VAL A 133 -0.93 -16.01 -11.04
C VAL A 133 0.45 -16.58 -10.69
N GLU A 134 1.30 -16.82 -11.69
CA GLU A 134 2.60 -17.51 -11.47
C GLU A 134 3.58 -16.71 -10.59
N THR A 135 3.49 -15.38 -10.60
CA THR A 135 4.34 -14.47 -9.82
C THR A 135 3.50 -13.51 -8.97
N HIS A 136 4.04 -13.09 -7.82
CA HIS A 136 3.44 -12.02 -6.96
C HIS A 136 2.01 -12.29 -6.48
N LYS A 137 1.69 -13.54 -6.17
CA LYS A 137 0.39 -14.01 -5.67
C LYS A 137 -0.09 -13.22 -4.45
N GLY A 138 -1.34 -12.76 -4.48
CA GLY A 138 -1.98 -12.07 -3.37
C GLY A 138 -1.41 -10.69 -3.03
N GLN A 139 -0.46 -10.18 -3.84
CA GLN A 139 0.13 -8.87 -3.59
C GLN A 139 -0.82 -7.75 -3.99
N VAL A 140 -0.78 -6.67 -3.20
CA VAL A 140 -1.47 -5.42 -3.46
C VAL A 140 -0.65 -4.58 -4.43
N ALA A 141 -1.28 -4.14 -5.51
CA ALA A 141 -0.67 -3.32 -6.55
C ALA A 141 -1.58 -2.16 -6.94
N PHE A 142 -0.99 -1.19 -7.62
CA PHE A 142 -1.75 -0.28 -8.46
C PHE A 142 -2.12 -0.97 -9.77
N PRO A 143 -3.27 -0.63 -10.40
CA PRO A 143 -3.54 -1.05 -11.76
C PRO A 143 -2.41 -0.62 -12.69
N GLY A 144 -1.88 -1.53 -13.51
CA GLY A 144 -0.74 -1.20 -14.36
C GLY A 144 0.08 -2.39 -14.79
N GLY A 145 1.03 -2.14 -15.70
CA GLY A 145 1.77 -3.19 -16.37
C GLY A 145 2.93 -2.68 -17.20
N ALA A 146 3.43 -3.56 -18.06
CA ALA A 146 4.57 -3.27 -18.94
C ALA A 146 4.15 -2.35 -20.08
N SER A 147 5.04 -1.43 -20.49
CA SER A 147 4.77 -0.59 -21.66
C SER A 147 4.89 -1.37 -22.95
N GLU A 148 3.97 -1.11 -23.88
CA GLU A 148 4.08 -1.57 -25.26
C GLU A 148 4.92 -0.60 -26.11
N THR A 149 5.29 -1.04 -27.31
CA THR A 149 6.15 -0.26 -28.20
C THR A 149 5.41 0.99 -28.67
N GLY A 150 5.99 2.17 -28.37
CA GLY A 150 5.44 3.47 -28.78
C GLY A 150 4.47 4.10 -27.77
N GLU A 151 4.17 3.43 -26.66
CA GLU A 151 3.30 4.00 -25.62
C GLU A 151 4.02 5.05 -24.77
N SER A 152 3.31 6.13 -24.44
CA SER A 152 3.67 6.97 -23.30
C SER A 152 3.33 6.28 -21.98
N PRO A 153 3.97 6.65 -20.86
CA PRO A 153 3.61 6.12 -19.54
C PRO A 153 2.13 6.28 -19.18
N GLU A 154 1.49 7.39 -19.56
CA GLU A 154 0.05 7.61 -19.38
C GLU A 154 -0.78 6.62 -20.20
N GLN A 155 -0.41 6.40 -21.46
CA GLN A 155 -1.11 5.44 -22.33
C GLN A 155 -1.04 4.02 -21.74
N THR A 156 0.16 3.58 -21.33
CA THR A 156 0.34 2.29 -20.65
C THR A 156 -0.52 2.19 -19.39
N ALA A 157 -0.45 3.16 -18.48
CA ALA A 157 -1.19 3.10 -17.22
C ALA A 157 -2.72 3.07 -17.43
N LEU A 158 -3.23 3.84 -18.39
CA LEU A 158 -4.66 3.91 -18.69
C LEU A 158 -5.16 2.65 -19.41
N ARG A 159 -4.38 2.11 -20.36
CA ARG A 159 -4.70 0.85 -21.04
C ARG A 159 -4.78 -0.29 -20.02
N GLU A 160 -3.77 -0.45 -19.20
CA GLU A 160 -3.70 -1.50 -18.17
C GLU A 160 -4.83 -1.36 -17.14
N ALA A 161 -5.14 -0.14 -16.68
CA ALA A 161 -6.27 0.08 -15.78
C ALA A 161 -7.63 -0.26 -16.43
N GLN A 162 -7.78 -0.02 -17.73
CA GLN A 162 -8.96 -0.42 -18.47
C GLN A 162 -9.07 -1.95 -18.57
N GLU A 163 -7.97 -2.63 -18.90
CA GLU A 163 -7.91 -4.08 -19.01
C GLU A 163 -8.15 -4.77 -17.66
N GLU A 164 -7.53 -4.30 -16.59
CA GLU A 164 -7.60 -4.94 -15.28
C GLU A 164 -8.93 -4.72 -14.55
N ILE A 165 -9.44 -3.49 -14.56
CA ILE A 165 -10.57 -3.09 -13.71
C ILE A 165 -11.69 -2.37 -14.46
N GLY A 166 -11.62 -2.28 -15.79
CA GLY A 166 -12.67 -1.66 -16.61
C GLY A 166 -12.76 -0.15 -16.46
N LEU A 167 -11.72 0.50 -15.95
CA LEU A 167 -11.66 1.95 -15.82
C LEU A 167 -11.37 2.57 -17.19
N ARG A 168 -12.35 3.28 -17.77
CA ARG A 168 -12.19 3.83 -19.12
C ARG A 168 -11.20 5.01 -19.08
N PRO A 169 -10.26 5.13 -20.04
CA PRO A 169 -9.31 6.24 -20.08
C PRO A 169 -9.98 7.62 -20.04
N ALA A 170 -11.14 7.77 -20.68
CA ALA A 170 -11.90 9.02 -20.71
C ALA A 170 -12.50 9.43 -19.34
N ASP A 171 -12.61 8.51 -18.39
CA ASP A 171 -13.12 8.80 -17.04
C ASP A 171 -12.00 9.22 -16.08
N VAL A 172 -10.74 9.17 -16.51
CA VAL A 172 -9.58 9.49 -15.69
C VAL A 172 -9.11 10.91 -15.98
N ASN A 173 -9.16 11.78 -14.98
CA ASN A 173 -8.51 13.07 -15.03
C ASN A 173 -7.05 12.94 -14.53
N THR A 174 -6.13 12.74 -15.45
CA THR A 174 -4.69 12.60 -15.16
C THR A 174 -4.10 13.91 -14.64
N LEU A 175 -3.47 13.87 -13.47
CA LEU A 175 -2.91 15.04 -12.80
C LEU A 175 -1.40 15.19 -13.01
N GLY A 176 -0.65 14.08 -13.10
CA GLY A 176 0.79 14.12 -13.26
C GLY A 176 1.49 12.81 -12.86
N ARG A 177 2.82 12.84 -12.82
CA ARG A 177 3.67 11.68 -12.54
C ARG A 177 4.32 11.78 -11.16
N LEU A 178 4.49 10.63 -10.50
CA LEU A 178 5.42 10.49 -9.38
C LEU A 178 6.82 10.11 -9.91
N PRO A 179 7.87 10.24 -9.07
CA PRO A 179 9.19 9.74 -9.42
C PRO A 179 9.14 8.27 -9.80
N GLN A 180 9.93 7.92 -10.82
CA GLN A 180 10.03 6.53 -11.26
C GLN A 180 10.63 5.66 -10.14
N ILE A 181 10.27 4.38 -10.17
CA ILE A 181 10.81 3.38 -9.26
C ILE A 181 11.36 2.18 -10.04
N ILE A 182 12.57 1.75 -9.70
CA ILE A 182 13.11 0.48 -10.18
C ILE A 182 12.66 -0.62 -9.22
N THR A 183 11.93 -1.59 -9.72
CA THR A 183 11.44 -2.72 -8.92
C THR A 183 12.47 -3.85 -8.85
N ILE A 184 12.28 -4.78 -7.91
CA ILE A 184 13.10 -6.00 -7.83
C ILE A 184 13.01 -6.91 -9.08
N SER A 185 11.96 -6.76 -9.88
CA SER A 185 11.72 -7.49 -11.13
C SER A 185 12.24 -6.73 -12.37
N ASP A 186 13.13 -5.76 -12.16
CA ASP A 186 13.83 -5.01 -13.21
C ASP A 186 12.90 -4.17 -14.12
N PHE A 187 11.72 -3.82 -13.60
CA PHE A 187 10.87 -2.79 -14.21
C PHE A 187 11.26 -1.39 -13.75
N LEU A 188 11.33 -0.45 -14.68
CA LEU A 188 11.33 1.00 -14.43
C LEU A 188 9.88 1.49 -14.50
N VAL A 189 9.24 1.57 -13.34
CA VAL A 189 7.81 1.88 -13.20
C VAL A 189 7.63 3.40 -13.09
N THR A 190 6.74 3.94 -13.93
CA THR A 190 6.30 5.34 -13.86
C THR A 190 4.89 5.41 -13.25
N PRO A 191 4.72 5.95 -12.03
CA PRO A 191 3.40 6.05 -11.42
C PRO A 191 2.68 7.31 -11.90
N ILE A 192 1.47 7.14 -12.41
CA ILE A 192 0.61 8.20 -12.94
C ILE A 192 -0.51 8.45 -11.94
N VAL A 193 -0.65 9.68 -11.44
CA VAL A 193 -1.74 10.03 -10.52
C VAL A 193 -2.91 10.58 -11.32
N GLY A 194 -4.11 10.06 -11.07
CA GLY A 194 -5.33 10.51 -11.74
C GLY A 194 -6.54 10.48 -10.81
N ILE A 195 -7.47 11.41 -11.02
CA ILE A 195 -8.76 11.41 -10.33
C ILE A 195 -9.77 10.62 -11.15
N ILE A 196 -10.54 9.77 -10.48
CA ILE A 196 -11.61 8.96 -11.06
C ILE A 196 -12.95 9.30 -10.39
N PRO A 197 -14.08 9.13 -11.10
CA PRO A 197 -15.40 9.28 -10.50
C PRO A 197 -15.70 8.20 -9.44
N TRP A 198 -16.60 8.52 -8.51
CA TRP A 198 -17.13 7.57 -7.54
C TRP A 198 -18.62 7.87 -7.24
N PRO A 199 -19.50 6.86 -7.13
CA PRO A 199 -19.25 5.43 -7.34
C PRO A 199 -18.92 5.12 -8.81
N TYR A 200 -18.15 4.05 -9.04
CA TYR A 200 -17.79 3.59 -10.38
C TYR A 200 -18.02 2.08 -10.52
N ALA A 201 -18.58 1.67 -11.66
CA ALA A 201 -18.88 0.27 -11.94
C ALA A 201 -17.63 -0.44 -12.47
N PHE A 202 -16.67 -0.72 -11.59
CA PHE A 202 -15.48 -1.50 -11.94
C PHE A 202 -15.88 -2.88 -12.47
N ARG A 203 -15.18 -3.31 -13.51
CA ARG A 203 -15.34 -4.62 -14.12
C ARG A 203 -13.99 -5.28 -14.17
N VAL A 204 -13.81 -6.25 -13.28
CA VAL A 204 -12.59 -7.05 -13.26
C VAL A 204 -12.65 -8.03 -14.41
N TYR A 205 -11.91 -7.76 -15.48
CA TYR A 205 -11.93 -8.57 -16.70
C TYR A 205 -10.88 -9.68 -16.70
N THR A 206 -9.85 -9.59 -15.85
CA THR A 206 -8.72 -10.51 -15.89
C THR A 206 -8.80 -11.51 -14.73
N PRO A 207 -8.38 -12.77 -14.95
CA PRO A 207 -8.20 -13.72 -13.86
C PRO A 207 -7.03 -13.33 -12.93
N GLU A 208 -6.27 -12.29 -13.28
CA GLU A 208 -5.13 -11.82 -12.50
C GLU A 208 -5.53 -10.91 -11.34
N VAL A 209 -6.71 -10.30 -11.36
CA VAL A 209 -7.21 -9.45 -10.27
C VAL A 209 -8.28 -10.20 -9.50
N ALA A 210 -8.05 -10.43 -8.22
CA ALA A 210 -9.04 -11.06 -7.34
C ALA A 210 -10.02 -10.04 -6.73
N ARG A 211 -9.55 -8.81 -6.50
CA ARG A 211 -10.32 -7.79 -5.78
C ARG A 211 -9.84 -6.38 -6.13
N VAL A 212 -10.79 -5.46 -6.18
CA VAL A 212 -10.55 -4.02 -6.15
C VAL A 212 -10.96 -3.49 -4.78
N PHE A 213 -10.12 -2.69 -4.17
CA PHE A 213 -10.40 -2.08 -2.87
C PHE A 213 -9.73 -0.71 -2.77
N SER A 214 -9.99 0.03 -1.70
CA SER A 214 -9.37 1.34 -1.50
C SER A 214 -8.94 1.54 -0.06
N LEU A 215 -7.97 2.40 0.17
CA LEU A 215 -7.55 2.82 1.49
C LEU A 215 -7.72 4.34 1.62
N PRO A 216 -8.29 4.85 2.73
CA PRO A 216 -8.39 6.28 2.97
C PRO A 216 -7.00 6.91 3.07
N LEU A 217 -6.82 8.07 2.45
CA LEU A 217 -5.56 8.82 2.49
C LEU A 217 -5.19 9.22 3.92
N ALA A 218 -6.19 9.54 4.76
CA ALA A 218 -6.01 9.78 6.18
C ALA A 218 -5.43 8.56 6.93
N TRP A 219 -5.94 7.36 6.65
CA TRP A 219 -5.43 6.13 7.25
C TRP A 219 -4.00 5.84 6.78
N LEU A 220 -3.71 6.06 5.50
CA LEU A 220 -2.36 5.88 4.94
C LEU A 220 -1.34 6.89 5.49
N ALA A 221 -1.78 8.08 5.90
CA ALA A 221 -0.93 9.11 6.48
C ALA A 221 -0.59 8.89 7.96
N GLU A 222 -1.36 8.07 8.67
CA GLU A 222 -1.19 7.84 10.09
C GLU A 222 0.11 7.06 10.38
N ARG A 223 0.99 7.62 11.21
CA ARG A 223 2.33 7.06 11.48
C ARG A 223 2.26 5.66 12.08
N GLY A 224 1.21 5.39 12.86
CA GLY A 224 0.95 4.08 13.47
C GLY A 224 0.64 2.97 12.48
N ASN A 225 0.21 3.30 11.26
CA ASN A 225 -0.30 2.36 10.27
C ASN A 225 0.76 1.81 9.31
N PHE A 226 2.00 2.29 9.38
CA PHE A 226 3.09 1.74 8.57
C PHE A 226 4.40 1.57 9.36
N MET A 227 5.24 0.69 8.84
CA MET A 227 6.58 0.45 9.35
C MET A 227 7.58 0.36 8.22
N GLU A 228 8.82 0.68 8.56
CA GLU A 228 9.97 0.50 7.69
C GLU A 228 10.79 -0.66 8.24
N LEU A 229 10.95 -1.69 7.43
CA LEU A 229 11.65 -2.91 7.76
C LEU A 229 12.95 -2.97 6.99
N THR A 230 14.03 -3.46 7.60
CA THR A 230 15.26 -3.73 6.88
C THR A 230 15.36 -5.22 6.59
N ARG A 231 15.38 -5.58 5.31
CA ARG A 231 15.58 -6.96 4.87
C ARG A 231 17.04 -7.34 5.11
N VAL A 232 17.28 -8.34 5.95
CA VAL A 232 18.64 -8.67 6.43
C VAL A 232 19.54 -9.22 5.34
N GLU A 233 19.00 -9.95 4.38
CA GLU A 233 19.76 -10.51 3.25
C GLU A 233 20.34 -9.43 2.34
N THR A 234 19.60 -8.34 2.14
CA THR A 234 19.93 -7.30 1.15
C THR A 234 20.31 -5.97 1.78
N GLY A 235 20.11 -5.81 3.10
CA GLY A 235 20.22 -4.52 3.81
C GLY A 235 19.17 -3.49 3.39
N ARG A 236 18.19 -3.87 2.57
CA ARG A 236 17.25 -2.91 1.93
C ARG A 236 16.09 -2.56 2.84
N ARG A 237 15.66 -1.31 2.78
CA ARG A 237 14.47 -0.82 3.48
C ARG A 237 13.23 -1.16 2.66
N VAL A 238 12.23 -1.72 3.33
CA VAL A 238 10.92 -2.10 2.78
C VAL A 238 9.87 -1.39 3.61
N ILE A 239 8.94 -0.72 2.95
CA ILE A 239 7.79 -0.11 3.60
C ILE A 239 6.66 -1.12 3.60
N ALA A 240 5.98 -1.26 4.73
CA ALA A 240 4.79 -2.08 4.84
C ALA A 240 3.76 -1.42 5.77
N TYR A 241 2.51 -1.39 5.31
CA TYR A 241 1.35 -0.94 6.05
C TYR A 241 0.72 -2.09 6.82
N LEU A 242 0.09 -1.81 7.95
CA LEU A 242 -0.70 -2.79 8.68
C LEU A 242 -1.83 -3.33 7.79
N PRO A 243 -2.25 -4.59 7.95
CA PRO A 243 -3.35 -5.11 7.16
C PRO A 243 -4.64 -4.32 7.43
N GLN A 244 -5.29 -3.87 6.37
CA GLN A 244 -6.59 -3.20 6.40
C GLN A 244 -7.53 -3.97 5.47
N ASP A 245 -8.71 -4.34 5.97
CA ASP A 245 -9.68 -5.20 5.26
C ASP A 245 -9.10 -6.51 4.71
N GLY A 246 -8.11 -7.07 5.43
CA GLY A 246 -7.41 -8.29 5.06
C GLY A 246 -6.33 -8.12 3.99
N GLU A 247 -6.03 -6.89 3.57
CA GLU A 247 -5.08 -6.58 2.52
C GLU A 247 -3.79 -5.98 3.09
N LEU A 248 -2.65 -6.52 2.65
CA LEU A 248 -1.32 -6.09 3.06
C LEU A 248 -0.70 -5.23 1.96
N LEU A 249 -0.53 -3.93 2.21
CA LEU A 249 0.16 -3.01 1.30
C LEU A 249 1.66 -2.91 1.68
N TRP A 250 2.55 -3.36 0.80
CA TRP A 250 4.00 -3.40 1.06
C TRP A 250 4.83 -3.26 -0.24
N GLY A 251 6.16 -3.17 -0.10
CA GLY A 251 7.09 -3.16 -1.24
C GLY A 251 6.96 -1.91 -2.12
N ALA A 252 7.16 -2.08 -3.44
CA ALA A 252 7.10 -0.99 -4.43
C ALA A 252 5.79 -0.17 -4.33
N THR A 253 4.65 -0.84 -4.19
CA THR A 253 3.33 -0.18 -4.08
C THR A 253 3.24 0.69 -2.83
N ALA A 254 3.70 0.17 -1.68
CA ALA A 254 3.75 0.95 -0.45
C ALA A 254 4.76 2.10 -0.55
N HIS A 255 5.88 1.90 -1.25
CA HIS A 255 6.87 2.95 -1.48
C HIS A 255 6.30 4.09 -2.33
N MET A 256 5.67 3.78 -3.48
CA MET A 256 5.00 4.78 -4.32
C MET A 256 3.91 5.54 -3.55
N THR A 257 3.14 4.83 -2.72
CA THR A 257 2.14 5.43 -1.83
C THR A 257 2.79 6.39 -0.83
N MET A 258 3.86 5.96 -0.16
CA MET A 258 4.61 6.78 0.80
C MET A 258 5.17 8.05 0.14
N GLU A 259 5.75 7.94 -1.05
CA GLU A 259 6.30 9.08 -1.78
C GLU A 259 5.22 10.10 -2.14
N PHE A 260 4.04 9.64 -2.55
CA PHE A 260 2.90 10.52 -2.79
C PHE A 260 2.48 11.27 -1.52
N LEU A 261 2.35 10.57 -0.39
CA LEU A 261 1.99 11.17 0.89
C LEU A 261 3.04 12.15 1.43
N LYS A 262 4.34 11.87 1.21
CA LYS A 262 5.45 12.76 1.58
C LYS A 262 5.35 14.07 0.81
N ARG A 263 5.08 14.00 -0.50
CA ARG A 263 4.89 15.17 -1.35
C ARG A 263 3.70 16.02 -0.91
N LEU A 264 2.63 15.38 -0.45
CA LEU A 264 1.48 16.05 0.18
C LEU A 264 1.75 16.56 1.61
N ARG A 265 2.95 16.36 2.15
CA ARG A 265 3.35 16.73 3.51
C ARG A 265 2.45 16.12 4.61
N LEU A 266 1.86 14.96 4.33
CA LEU A 266 0.96 14.28 5.26
C LEU A 266 1.69 13.44 6.32
N LEU A 267 2.94 13.01 6.05
CA LEU A 267 3.69 12.09 6.92
C LEU A 267 4.68 12.81 7.86
N TYR A 268 5.11 14.01 7.47
CA TYR A 268 6.03 14.85 8.23
C TYR A 268 5.49 16.28 8.19
N PRO A 269 4.38 16.57 8.90
CA PRO A 269 3.95 17.96 9.05
C PRO A 269 5.10 18.74 9.67
N SER A 270 5.49 19.85 9.04
CA SER A 270 6.55 20.72 9.56
C SER A 270 6.28 21.00 11.03
N VAL A 271 7.26 20.68 11.89
CA VAL A 271 7.23 21.11 13.28
C VAL A 271 7.10 22.64 13.24
N LYS A 272 5.96 23.14 13.68
CA LYS A 272 5.77 24.58 13.91
C LYS A 272 6.49 25.00 15.18
#